data_AF-K9SDI5-F1
#
_entry.id   AF-K9SDI5-F1
#
_cell.length_a   1.000
_cell.length_b   1.000
_cell.length_c   1.000
_cell.angle_alpha   90.00
_cell.angle_beta   90.00
_cell.angle_gamma   90.00
#
_symmetry.space_group_name_H-M   'P 1'
#
loop_
_entity.id
_entity.type
_entity.pdbx_description
1 polymer ?
#
loop_
_entity_poly.entity_id
_entity_poly.type
_entity_poly.pdbx_seq_one_letter_code
_entity_poly.pdbx_strand_id
1 'polypeptide(L)'
;MSSITENNNNTASAANTASIKNQTAIQAKAQNHDRPDQDFEPPAIKSASNISLTPLPESKPLLLIGHGTRDENGRQTFLDFAAAYQECDRSRPVVPCFLELTEPTIMAGVEQCIAQGYDDMTAMPLLLFAARHSKFDVTAELDRIQAKYPQVNFRYGRHLGITANMIQLWRDRLAQLDSLAANPRQISREDTVILVVGRGSSDPDANSDVCKLARILWEGSGYKNVEVCFIGITHPRLEEGFRRAMFYAPKRIIVLPHFLFTGALIKKIATITQQMREQYISTDNPSEGSLLEITGLDEIGIDPKLFTMVRDREIEAQQGQVQMNCQMCKFRMAAIGSSGNGHSHDHHSHNHNHHDHGHSHDHHPGHSHHHHDPQAGHSHNAGHDHGIAWQDIYQEPEAYHDRAWQVP
;
A
#
# COMPACT_ATOMS: atom_id res chain seq x y z
N MET A 1 70.98 -7.53 62.75
CA MET A 1 69.80 -6.85 63.33
C MET A 1 69.06 -6.23 62.16
N SER A 2 68.08 -6.96 61.61
CA SER A 2 66.64 -6.61 61.70
C SER A 2 66.28 -5.61 60.59
N SER A 3 65.22 -5.70 59.77
CA SER A 3 64.09 -6.61 59.60
C SER A 3 63.13 -5.92 58.59
N ILE A 4 62.39 -6.69 57.77
CA ILE A 4 60.99 -6.41 57.33
C ILE A 4 60.80 -5.28 56.28
N THR A 5 60.67 -5.57 54.98
CA THR A 5 59.47 -5.89 54.14
C THR A 5 58.59 -4.70 53.68
N GLU A 6 58.45 -4.63 52.34
CA GLU A 6 57.29 -4.30 51.49
C GLU A 6 56.48 -2.99 51.67
N ASN A 7 56.32 -2.26 50.56
CA ASN A 7 54.98 -1.89 50.11
C ASN A 7 54.93 -1.62 48.59
N ASN A 8 54.55 -2.65 47.84
CA ASN A 8 54.07 -2.56 46.46
C ASN A 8 52.60 -2.99 46.51
N ASN A 9 51.67 -2.04 46.67
CA ASN A 9 50.23 -2.34 46.61
C ASN A 9 49.46 -1.08 46.22
N ASN A 10 49.26 -0.88 44.92
CA ASN A 10 48.20 0.02 44.44
C ASN A 10 47.54 -0.41 43.12
N THR A 11 47.66 -1.69 42.75
CA THR A 11 47.03 -2.25 41.55
C THR A 11 45.91 -3.27 41.85
N ALA A 12 45.65 -3.61 43.12
CA ALA A 12 44.62 -4.58 43.50
C ALA A 12 43.24 -3.97 43.83
N SER A 13 43.14 -2.64 44.04
CA SER A 13 41.86 -1.99 44.37
C SER A 13 40.96 -1.77 43.15
N ALA A 14 41.54 -1.47 41.98
CA ALA A 14 40.79 -1.20 40.76
C ALA A 14 40.18 -2.46 40.11
N ALA A 15 40.78 -3.64 40.32
CA ALA A 15 40.28 -4.90 39.77
C ALA A 15 39.05 -5.44 40.52
N ASN A 16 38.93 -5.16 41.82
CA ASN A 16 37.82 -5.67 42.63
C ASN A 16 36.53 -4.84 42.48
N THR A 17 36.63 -3.54 42.18
CA THR A 17 35.44 -2.70 41.92
C THR A 17 34.84 -2.95 40.54
N ALA A 18 35.65 -3.39 39.56
CA ALA A 18 35.18 -3.77 38.23
C ALA A 18 34.47 -5.15 38.23
N SER A 19 34.91 -6.09 39.05
CA SER A 19 34.31 -7.43 39.16
C SER A 19 32.94 -7.41 39.84
N ILE A 20 32.78 -6.60 40.90
CA ILE A 20 31.49 -6.47 41.63
C ILE A 20 30.44 -5.75 40.77
N LYS A 21 30.83 -4.73 39.98
CA LYS A 21 29.91 -4.03 39.05
C LYS A 21 29.46 -4.91 37.88
N ASN A 22 30.30 -5.83 37.41
CA ASN A 22 29.90 -6.80 36.38
C ASN A 22 28.96 -7.88 36.92
N GLN A 23 29.12 -8.33 38.16
CA GLN A 23 28.19 -9.31 38.76
C GLN A 23 26.81 -8.70 39.08
N THR A 24 26.73 -7.43 39.51
CA THR A 24 25.43 -6.76 39.69
C THR A 24 24.74 -6.45 38.35
N ALA A 25 25.50 -6.14 37.29
CA ALA A 25 24.95 -5.93 35.95
C ALA A 25 24.47 -7.23 35.27
N ILE A 26 25.09 -8.37 35.58
CA ILE A 26 24.68 -9.69 35.07
C ILE A 26 23.47 -10.24 35.86
N GLN A 27 23.37 -10.00 37.17
CA GLN A 27 22.18 -10.35 37.95
C GLN A 27 20.96 -9.46 37.64
N ALA A 28 21.17 -8.17 37.34
CA ALA A 28 20.08 -7.29 36.88
C ALA A 28 19.61 -7.59 35.44
N LYS A 29 20.46 -8.21 34.60
CA LYS A 29 20.07 -8.72 33.28
C LYS A 29 19.32 -10.06 33.33
N ALA A 30 19.57 -10.89 34.35
CA ALA A 30 18.91 -12.18 34.51
C ALA A 30 17.50 -12.09 35.12
N GLN A 31 17.14 -10.97 35.76
CA GLN A 31 15.81 -10.79 36.38
C GLN A 31 14.80 -10.02 35.52
N ASN A 32 15.17 -9.62 34.30
CA ASN A 32 14.29 -8.86 33.39
C ASN A 32 13.88 -9.66 32.14
N HIS A 33 14.14 -10.98 32.10
CA HIS A 33 13.78 -11.86 30.98
C HIS A 33 12.46 -12.63 31.16
N ASP A 34 11.74 -12.41 32.27
CA ASP A 34 10.44 -13.03 32.55
C ASP A 34 9.35 -11.96 32.82
N ARG A 35 9.24 -10.95 31.96
CA ARG A 35 7.95 -10.27 31.81
C ARG A 35 7.22 -10.97 30.68
N PRO A 36 6.05 -11.59 30.94
CA PRO A 36 5.25 -12.12 29.85
C PRO A 36 4.99 -10.96 28.89
N ASP A 37 5.17 -11.24 27.60
CA ASP A 37 4.67 -10.39 26.53
C ASP A 37 3.29 -9.90 26.97
N GLN A 38 3.15 -8.59 27.15
CA GLN A 38 1.82 -8.03 27.24
C GLN A 38 1.22 -8.31 25.87
N ASP A 39 0.38 -9.35 25.83
CA ASP A 39 -0.49 -9.66 24.73
C ASP A 39 -1.13 -8.34 24.31
N PHE A 40 -0.56 -7.75 23.26
CA PHE A 40 -1.16 -6.63 22.57
C PHE A 40 -2.34 -7.29 21.85
N GLU A 41 -3.47 -7.41 22.56
CA GLU A 41 -4.70 -7.86 21.95
C GLU A 41 -4.88 -6.99 20.69
N PRO A 42 -4.93 -7.60 19.50
CA PRO A 42 -5.21 -6.84 18.29
C PRO A 42 -6.53 -6.10 18.55
N PRO A 43 -6.65 -4.83 18.15
CA PRO A 43 -7.85 -4.05 18.40
C PRO A 43 -9.05 -4.87 17.93
N ALA A 44 -9.95 -5.18 18.87
CA ALA A 44 -11.13 -5.99 18.62
C ALA A 44 -11.79 -5.49 17.34
N ILE A 45 -11.98 -6.39 16.37
CA ILE A 45 -12.69 -6.11 15.12
C ILE A 45 -14.00 -5.45 15.53
N LYS A 46 -14.14 -4.14 15.29
CA LYS A 46 -15.40 -3.44 15.53
C LYS A 46 -16.42 -4.19 14.70
N SER A 47 -17.35 -4.87 15.38
CA SER A 47 -18.20 -5.89 14.79
C SER A 47 -18.83 -5.37 13.49
N ALA A 48 -18.56 -6.03 12.37
CA ALA A 48 -19.12 -5.72 11.05
C ALA A 48 -20.66 -5.74 11.04
N SER A 49 -21.28 -6.30 12.07
CA SER A 49 -22.71 -6.57 12.23
C SER A 49 -23.65 -5.36 12.24
N ASN A 50 -23.15 -4.12 12.33
CA ASN A 50 -24.00 -2.92 12.44
C ASN A 50 -23.86 -1.92 11.26
N ILE A 51 -23.21 -2.31 10.17
CA ILE A 51 -23.02 -1.43 9.01
C ILE A 51 -24.15 -1.65 8.01
N SER A 52 -24.94 -0.61 7.74
CA SER A 52 -25.92 -0.62 6.66
C SER A 52 -25.24 -0.21 5.36
N LEU A 53 -25.06 -1.17 4.44
CA LEU A 53 -24.51 -0.93 3.11
C LEU A 53 -25.65 -0.62 2.12
N THR A 54 -25.38 0.27 1.16
CA THR A 54 -26.27 0.52 0.02
C THR A 54 -26.55 -0.79 -0.71
N PRO A 55 -27.80 -1.15 -1.01
CA PRO A 55 -28.12 -2.38 -1.74
C PRO A 55 -27.41 -2.46 -3.10
N LEU A 56 -26.98 -3.66 -3.48
CA LEU A 56 -26.37 -3.89 -4.79
C LEU A 56 -27.45 -3.87 -5.89
N PRO A 57 -27.15 -3.27 -7.06
CA PRO A 57 -27.99 -3.42 -8.26
C PRO A 57 -28.17 -4.88 -8.67
N GLU A 58 -27.10 -5.68 -8.59
CA GLU A 58 -27.10 -7.08 -9.00
C GLU A 58 -26.32 -7.96 -8.02
N SER A 59 -26.83 -9.16 -7.74
CA SER A 59 -26.21 -10.17 -6.87
C SER A 59 -25.18 -11.03 -7.63
N LYS A 60 -24.20 -10.39 -8.27
CA LYS A 60 -23.15 -11.09 -9.04
C LYS A 60 -21.85 -11.22 -8.25
N PRO A 61 -21.10 -12.33 -8.37
CA PRO A 61 -19.83 -12.52 -7.65
C PRO A 61 -18.89 -11.31 -7.71
N LEU A 62 -18.25 -11.03 -6.58
CA LEU A 62 -17.19 -10.04 -6.48
C LEU A 62 -15.85 -10.74 -6.39
N LEU A 63 -15.00 -10.60 -7.40
CA LEU A 63 -13.58 -10.89 -7.31
C LEU A 63 -12.89 -9.71 -6.62
N LEU A 64 -12.53 -9.88 -5.37
CA LEU A 64 -11.80 -8.87 -4.59
C LEU A 64 -10.31 -9.11 -4.79
N ILE A 65 -9.66 -8.25 -5.56
CA ILE A 65 -8.30 -8.47 -6.06
C ILE A 65 -7.30 -7.67 -5.24
N GLY A 66 -6.50 -8.36 -4.44
CA GLY A 66 -5.34 -7.78 -3.78
C GLY A 66 -4.14 -7.76 -4.71
N HIS A 67 -3.18 -6.87 -4.45
CA HIS A 67 -1.87 -6.92 -5.11
C HIS A 67 -1.15 -8.24 -4.79
N GLY A 68 -1.19 -8.64 -3.52
CA GLY A 68 -0.46 -9.77 -2.96
C GLY A 68 0.79 -9.35 -2.20
N THR A 69 1.25 -10.23 -1.32
CA THR A 69 2.39 -9.99 -0.42
C THR A 69 3.03 -11.33 -0.04
N ARG A 70 4.35 -11.31 0.18
CA ARG A 70 5.08 -12.46 0.75
C ARG A 70 4.93 -12.52 2.28
N ASP A 71 4.41 -11.48 2.91
CA ASP A 71 4.17 -11.43 4.36
C ASP A 71 2.84 -12.12 4.71
N GLU A 72 2.90 -13.18 5.51
CA GLU A 72 1.74 -14.00 5.86
C GLU A 72 0.68 -13.21 6.64
N ASN A 73 1.08 -12.30 7.53
CA ASN A 73 0.14 -11.48 8.29
C ASN A 73 -0.62 -10.54 7.36
N GLY A 74 0.10 -9.86 6.44
CA GLY A 74 -0.52 -8.99 5.45
C GLY A 74 -1.48 -9.75 4.52
N ARG A 75 -1.12 -10.97 4.11
CA ARG A 75 -2.01 -11.86 3.35
C ARG A 75 -3.26 -12.20 4.16
N GLN A 76 -3.08 -12.61 5.41
CA GLN A 76 -4.20 -13.02 6.26
C GLN A 76 -5.15 -11.85 6.53
N THR A 77 -4.64 -10.65 6.82
CA THR A 77 -5.49 -9.46 7.02
C THR A 77 -6.34 -9.12 5.81
N PHE A 78 -5.83 -9.32 4.58
CA PHE A 78 -6.63 -9.16 3.37
C PHE A 78 -7.77 -10.19 3.28
N LEU A 79 -7.48 -11.46 3.59
CA LEU A 79 -8.50 -12.52 3.60
C LEU A 79 -9.56 -12.26 4.68
N ASP A 80 -9.14 -11.82 5.86
CA ASP A 80 -10.03 -11.44 6.97
C ASP A 80 -10.91 -10.24 6.59
N PHE A 81 -10.35 -9.25 5.88
CA PHE A 81 -11.11 -8.13 5.32
C PHE A 81 -12.19 -8.62 4.35
N ALA A 82 -11.85 -9.53 3.42
CA ALA A 82 -12.79 -10.10 2.47
C ALA A 82 -13.92 -10.87 3.16
N ALA A 83 -13.57 -11.68 4.17
CA ALA A 83 -14.53 -12.41 4.98
C ALA A 83 -15.46 -11.45 5.75
N ALA A 84 -14.91 -10.41 6.38
CA ALA A 84 -15.71 -9.42 7.10
C ALA A 84 -16.65 -8.64 6.14
N TYR A 85 -16.21 -8.35 4.92
CA TYR A 85 -17.07 -7.72 3.91
C TYR A 85 -18.17 -8.66 3.41
N GLN A 86 -17.87 -9.95 3.21
CA GLN A 86 -18.87 -10.97 2.89
C GLN A 86 -19.98 -11.06 3.94
N GLU A 87 -19.62 -10.92 5.22
CA GLU A 87 -20.55 -10.96 6.35
C GLU A 87 -21.49 -9.76 6.40
N CYS A 88 -21.09 -8.61 5.83
CA CYS A 88 -21.95 -7.44 5.71
C CYS A 88 -23.11 -7.66 4.71
N ASP A 89 -22.93 -8.54 3.73
CA ASP A 89 -23.93 -8.83 2.69
C ASP A 89 -23.67 -10.18 2.02
N ARG A 90 -24.51 -11.17 2.36
CA ARG A 90 -24.42 -12.56 1.86
C ARG A 90 -25.24 -12.82 0.59
N SER A 91 -25.72 -11.78 -0.10
CA SER A 91 -26.51 -11.93 -1.33
C SER A 91 -25.75 -12.55 -2.51
N ARG A 92 -24.41 -12.57 -2.45
CA ARG A 92 -23.51 -13.08 -3.48
C ARG A 92 -22.16 -13.49 -2.86
N PRO A 93 -21.33 -14.29 -3.55
CA PRO A 93 -19.98 -14.60 -3.09
C PRO A 93 -19.01 -13.42 -3.27
N VAL A 94 -18.17 -13.21 -2.27
CA VAL A 94 -16.95 -12.38 -2.31
C VAL A 94 -15.76 -13.32 -2.35
N VAL A 95 -15.04 -13.32 -3.47
CA VAL A 95 -13.93 -14.23 -3.75
C VAL A 95 -12.62 -13.43 -3.67
N PRO A 96 -11.85 -13.55 -2.56
CA PRO A 96 -10.55 -12.91 -2.47
C PRO A 96 -9.54 -13.61 -3.36
N CYS A 97 -8.79 -12.85 -4.13
CA CYS A 97 -7.68 -13.34 -4.95
C CYS A 97 -6.57 -12.30 -5.08
N PHE A 98 -5.43 -12.71 -5.59
CA PHE A 98 -4.23 -11.89 -5.68
C PHE A 98 -3.67 -11.86 -7.10
N LEU A 99 -3.16 -10.68 -7.49
CA LEU A 99 -2.47 -10.48 -8.76
C LEU A 99 -1.15 -11.26 -8.80
N GLU A 100 -0.36 -11.19 -7.72
CA GLU A 100 0.97 -11.77 -7.66
C GLU A 100 1.38 -12.17 -6.23
N LEU A 101 2.57 -12.78 -6.09
CA LEU A 101 3.28 -13.10 -4.83
C LEU A 101 2.63 -14.12 -3.90
N THR A 102 1.31 -14.32 -3.97
CA THR A 102 0.59 -15.22 -3.08
C THR A 102 -0.69 -15.75 -3.72
N GLU A 103 -1.29 -16.75 -3.06
CA GLU A 103 -2.48 -17.48 -3.53
C GLU A 103 -3.70 -17.17 -2.64
N PRO A 104 -4.93 -17.24 -3.21
CA PRO A 104 -5.24 -17.73 -4.57
C PRO A 104 -5.06 -16.68 -5.68
N THR A 105 -4.63 -17.10 -6.87
CA THR A 105 -4.53 -16.23 -8.07
C THR A 105 -5.90 -15.73 -8.57
N ILE A 106 -5.90 -14.67 -9.39
CA ILE A 106 -7.10 -14.18 -10.10
C ILE A 106 -7.75 -15.32 -10.92
N MET A 107 -6.96 -16.09 -11.68
CA MET A 107 -7.44 -17.25 -12.45
C MET A 107 -8.15 -18.26 -11.54
N ALA A 108 -7.55 -18.63 -10.39
CA ALA A 108 -8.15 -19.58 -9.45
C ALA A 108 -9.48 -19.05 -8.89
N GLY A 109 -9.57 -17.75 -8.58
CA GLY A 109 -10.82 -17.12 -8.15
C GLY A 109 -11.91 -17.14 -9.22
N VAL A 110 -11.54 -16.92 -10.49
CA VAL A 110 -12.48 -17.03 -11.63
C VAL A 110 -12.94 -18.46 -11.83
N GLU A 111 -12.02 -19.43 -11.83
CA GLU A 111 -12.34 -20.86 -11.98
C GLU A 111 -13.28 -21.34 -10.85
N GLN A 112 -13.10 -20.83 -9.63
CA GLN A 112 -14.03 -21.07 -8.51
C GLN A 112 -15.43 -20.53 -8.79
N CYS A 113 -15.56 -19.34 -9.40
CA CYS A 113 -16.85 -18.77 -9.76
C CYS A 113 -17.52 -19.55 -10.91
N ILE A 114 -16.74 -19.94 -11.93
CA ILE A 114 -17.22 -20.79 -13.04
C ILE A 114 -17.74 -22.13 -12.51
N ALA A 115 -17.02 -22.76 -11.59
CA ALA A 115 -17.43 -24.02 -10.97
C ALA A 115 -18.76 -23.92 -10.20
N GLN A 116 -19.13 -22.71 -9.76
CA GLN A 116 -20.42 -22.41 -9.11
C GLN A 116 -21.51 -21.99 -10.11
N GLY A 117 -21.21 -21.98 -11.42
CA GLY A 117 -22.16 -21.65 -12.48
C GLY A 117 -22.24 -20.16 -12.83
N TYR A 118 -21.29 -19.34 -12.38
CA TYR A 118 -21.25 -17.91 -12.72
C TYR A 118 -20.42 -17.65 -13.97
N ASP A 119 -20.93 -16.77 -14.83
CA ASP A 119 -20.30 -16.28 -16.05
C ASP A 119 -20.17 -14.75 -16.10
N ASP A 120 -20.67 -14.03 -15.11
CA ASP A 120 -20.57 -12.57 -15.00
C ASP A 120 -20.12 -12.18 -13.60
N MET A 121 -19.05 -11.40 -13.51
CA MET A 121 -18.35 -11.11 -12.26
C MET A 121 -17.93 -9.64 -12.21
N THR A 122 -17.99 -9.06 -11.01
CA THR A 122 -17.34 -7.76 -10.76
C THR A 122 -15.90 -8.01 -10.32
N ALA A 123 -14.93 -7.49 -11.07
CA ALA A 123 -13.51 -7.55 -10.73
C ALA A 123 -13.08 -6.24 -10.10
N MET A 124 -12.76 -6.25 -8.80
CA MET A 124 -12.45 -5.03 -8.05
C MET A 124 -11.06 -5.10 -7.42
N PRO A 125 -10.09 -4.32 -7.94
CA PRO A 125 -8.79 -4.13 -7.30
C PRO A 125 -8.92 -3.36 -5.99
N LEU A 126 -8.60 -4.00 -4.88
CA LEU A 126 -8.56 -3.35 -3.57
C LEU A 126 -7.22 -2.62 -3.39
N LEU A 127 -7.12 -1.45 -4.04
CA LEU A 127 -5.94 -0.60 -4.07
C LEU A 127 -6.31 0.82 -3.64
N LEU A 128 -5.39 1.52 -2.96
CA LEU A 128 -5.62 2.90 -2.52
C LEU A 128 -5.61 3.89 -3.68
N PHE A 129 -4.65 3.78 -4.60
CA PHE A 129 -4.46 4.69 -5.73
C PHE A 129 -4.28 3.93 -7.04
N ALA A 130 -4.67 4.55 -8.16
CA ALA A 130 -4.44 4.00 -9.49
C ALA A 130 -2.97 4.14 -9.89
N ALA A 131 -2.30 3.00 -10.06
CA ALA A 131 -0.99 2.88 -10.66
C ALA A 131 -0.99 1.72 -11.67
N ARG A 132 0.19 1.23 -12.06
CA ARG A 132 0.38 0.09 -12.98
C ARG A 132 -0.58 -1.07 -12.76
N HIS A 133 -0.71 -1.56 -11.52
CA HIS A 133 -1.55 -2.73 -11.23
C HIS A 133 -3.02 -2.52 -11.55
N SER A 134 -3.57 -1.34 -11.23
CA SER A 134 -4.98 -1.00 -11.54
C SER A 134 -5.17 -0.60 -13.01
N LYS A 135 -4.16 0.02 -13.64
CA LYS A 135 -4.27 0.60 -14.99
C LYS A 135 -3.88 -0.39 -16.10
N PHE A 136 -3.16 -1.47 -15.77
CA PHE A 136 -2.58 -2.37 -16.76
C PHE A 136 -2.54 -3.84 -16.32
N ASP A 137 -1.91 -4.17 -15.18
CA ASP A 137 -1.58 -5.58 -14.89
C ASP A 137 -2.83 -6.44 -14.62
N VAL A 138 -3.79 -5.96 -13.82
CA VAL A 138 -5.03 -6.69 -13.54
C VAL A 138 -5.88 -6.83 -14.80
N THR A 139 -6.02 -5.76 -15.58
CA THR A 139 -6.80 -5.81 -16.84
C THR A 139 -6.18 -6.78 -17.84
N ALA A 140 -4.85 -6.79 -17.97
CA ALA A 140 -4.16 -7.74 -18.82
C ALA A 140 -4.36 -9.21 -18.38
N GLU A 141 -4.45 -9.46 -17.08
CA GLU A 141 -4.76 -10.81 -16.56
C GLU A 141 -6.21 -11.20 -16.84
N LEU A 142 -7.17 -10.28 -16.68
CA LEU A 142 -8.57 -10.52 -17.03
C LEU A 142 -8.75 -10.80 -18.53
N ASP A 143 -8.03 -10.09 -19.40
CA ASP A 143 -8.06 -10.31 -20.86
C ASP A 143 -7.57 -11.74 -21.21
N ARG A 144 -6.50 -12.22 -20.56
CA ARG A 144 -6.00 -13.60 -20.74
C ARG A 144 -7.02 -14.62 -20.29
N ILE A 145 -7.68 -14.37 -19.16
CA ILE A 145 -8.73 -15.25 -18.63
C ILE A 145 -9.92 -15.29 -19.59
N GLN A 146 -10.35 -14.14 -20.12
CA GLN A 146 -11.45 -14.06 -21.07
C GLN A 146 -11.13 -14.75 -22.40
N ALA A 147 -9.86 -14.71 -22.86
CA ALA A 147 -9.43 -15.48 -24.02
C ALA A 147 -9.54 -17.01 -23.80
N LYS A 148 -9.34 -17.48 -22.57
CA LYS A 148 -9.49 -18.90 -22.17
C LYS A 148 -10.97 -19.28 -21.93
N TYR A 149 -11.78 -18.36 -21.41
CA TYR A 149 -13.19 -18.55 -21.09
C TYR A 149 -14.06 -17.45 -21.74
N PRO A 150 -14.38 -17.57 -23.04
CA PRO A 150 -15.07 -16.50 -23.79
C PRO A 150 -16.48 -16.17 -23.29
N GLN A 151 -17.10 -17.08 -22.54
CA GLN A 151 -18.41 -16.86 -21.92
C GLN A 151 -18.35 -15.95 -20.68
N VAL A 152 -17.15 -15.76 -20.10
CA VAL A 152 -17.01 -14.96 -18.87
C VAL A 152 -16.95 -13.47 -19.20
N ASN A 153 -17.75 -12.69 -18.48
CA ASN A 153 -17.82 -11.25 -18.57
C ASN A 153 -17.34 -10.61 -17.26
N PHE A 154 -16.53 -9.56 -17.38
CA PHE A 154 -16.03 -8.81 -16.24
C PHE A 154 -16.53 -7.37 -16.25
N ARG A 155 -17.00 -6.93 -15.08
CA ARG A 155 -17.18 -5.50 -14.78
C ARG A 155 -16.04 -5.04 -13.91
N TYR A 156 -15.15 -4.24 -14.49
CA TYR A 156 -13.93 -3.82 -13.82
C TYR A 156 -14.15 -2.57 -12.98
N GLY A 157 -13.94 -2.68 -11.67
CA GLY A 157 -13.99 -1.56 -10.73
C GLY A 157 -12.69 -0.77 -10.68
N ARG A 158 -12.79 0.49 -10.27
CA ARG A 158 -11.60 1.33 -9.98
C ARG A 158 -11.11 1.13 -8.54
N HIS A 159 -9.88 1.56 -8.30
CA HIS A 159 -9.28 1.72 -6.97
C HIS A 159 -10.14 2.56 -6.01
N LEU A 160 -9.90 2.46 -4.71
CA LEU A 160 -10.65 3.18 -3.67
C LEU A 160 -10.54 4.71 -3.82
N GLY A 161 -9.32 5.21 -3.99
CA GLY A 161 -9.05 6.63 -4.19
C GLY A 161 -9.29 7.49 -2.96
N ILE A 162 -9.27 8.81 -3.17
CA ILE A 162 -9.52 9.80 -2.12
C ILE A 162 -11.03 10.05 -2.03
N THR A 163 -11.67 9.55 -0.97
CA THR A 163 -13.12 9.70 -0.71
C THR A 163 -13.37 10.45 0.58
N ALA A 164 -14.58 10.98 0.77
CA ALA A 164 -14.98 11.59 2.04
C ALA A 164 -14.82 10.62 3.22
N ASN A 165 -15.16 9.34 3.03
CA ASN A 165 -14.98 8.29 4.03
C ASN A 165 -13.49 8.05 4.35
N MET A 166 -12.60 8.08 3.35
CA MET A 166 -11.16 7.94 3.57
C MET A 166 -10.59 9.12 4.38
N ILE A 167 -11.01 10.34 4.03
CA ILE A 167 -10.62 11.55 4.77
C ILE A 167 -11.15 11.50 6.20
N GLN A 168 -12.42 11.13 6.38
CA GLN A 168 -13.02 11.05 7.71
C GLN A 168 -12.35 9.98 8.57
N LEU A 169 -11.95 8.84 8.00
CA LEU A 169 -11.19 7.80 8.70
C LEU A 169 -9.92 8.37 9.33
N TRP A 170 -9.11 9.08 8.55
CA TRP A 170 -7.87 9.66 9.05
C TRP A 170 -8.12 10.81 10.02
N ARG A 171 -9.14 11.63 9.79
CA ARG A 171 -9.54 12.69 10.74
C ARG A 171 -9.95 12.11 12.09
N ASP A 172 -10.71 11.02 12.10
CA ASP A 172 -11.12 10.34 13.34
C ASP A 172 -9.91 9.82 14.11
N ARG A 173 -8.94 9.21 13.41
CA ARG A 173 -7.69 8.71 14.02
C ARG A 173 -6.80 9.83 14.54
N LEU A 174 -6.65 10.90 13.78
CA LEU A 174 -5.89 12.08 14.21
C LEU A 174 -6.54 12.76 15.42
N ALA A 175 -7.87 12.85 15.46
CA ALA A 175 -8.59 13.41 16.61
C ALA A 175 -8.41 12.59 17.89
N GLN A 176 -8.26 11.26 17.79
CA GLN A 176 -7.96 10.42 18.96
C GLN A 176 -6.60 10.78 19.60
N LEU A 177 -5.66 11.29 18.80
CA LEU A 177 -4.35 11.74 19.28
C LEU A 177 -4.39 13.08 20.04
N ASP A 178 -5.53 13.76 20.10
CA ASP A 178 -5.71 14.94 20.96
C ASP A 178 -6.08 14.57 22.39
N SER A 179 -6.44 13.31 22.65
CA SER A 179 -6.79 12.84 23.99
C SER A 179 -5.58 12.86 24.94
N LEU A 180 -5.82 13.06 26.24
CA LEU A 180 -4.76 13.03 27.25
C LEU A 180 -4.01 11.69 27.30
N ALA A 181 -4.68 10.58 26.95
CA ALA A 181 -4.05 9.27 26.89
C ALA A 181 -3.01 9.18 25.76
N ALA A 182 -3.32 9.75 24.60
CA ALA A 182 -2.46 9.71 23.41
C ALA A 182 -1.53 10.93 23.27
N ASN A 183 -1.75 11.99 24.06
CA ASN A 183 -0.95 13.20 24.13
C ASN A 183 -0.82 13.71 25.58
N PRO A 184 -0.07 13.00 26.44
CA PRO A 184 0.05 13.36 27.86
C PRO A 184 0.67 14.73 28.09
N ARG A 185 1.54 15.17 27.17
CA ARG A 185 2.20 16.48 27.20
C ARG A 185 1.32 17.61 26.67
N GLN A 186 0.12 17.30 26.17
CA GLN A 186 -0.83 18.26 25.63
C GLN A 186 -0.21 19.18 24.56
N ILE A 187 0.65 18.60 23.71
CA ILE A 187 1.27 19.35 22.60
C ILE A 187 0.16 19.74 21.64
N SER A 188 0.00 21.03 21.40
CA SER A 188 -1.04 21.57 20.52
C SER A 188 -0.79 21.19 19.06
N ARG A 189 -1.86 21.19 18.26
CA ARG A 189 -1.75 20.91 16.82
C ARG A 189 -0.85 21.93 16.11
N GLU A 190 -0.89 23.20 16.51
CA GLU A 190 0.00 24.27 15.99
C GLU A 190 1.49 24.01 16.25
N ASP A 191 1.82 23.09 17.17
CA ASP A 191 3.18 22.62 17.46
C ASP A 191 3.50 21.23 16.88
N THR A 192 2.58 20.67 16.10
CA THR A 192 2.64 19.30 15.60
C THR A 192 2.68 19.24 14.07
N VAL A 193 3.60 18.48 13.51
CA VAL A 193 3.68 18.19 12.06
C VAL A 193 3.16 16.78 11.78
N ILE A 194 2.33 16.63 10.73
CA ILE A 194 1.94 15.32 10.21
C ILE A 194 2.95 14.91 9.14
N LEU A 195 3.50 13.70 9.24
CA LEU A 195 4.33 13.08 8.22
C LEU A 195 3.55 11.94 7.56
N VAL A 196 2.95 12.20 6.40
CA VAL A 196 2.21 11.20 5.61
C VAL A 196 3.21 10.34 4.84
N VAL A 197 3.11 9.02 5.02
CA VAL A 197 4.00 8.05 4.39
C VAL A 197 3.22 7.21 3.38
N GLY A 198 3.53 7.37 2.10
CA GLY A 198 3.01 6.51 1.03
C GLY A 198 3.94 5.32 0.72
N ARG A 199 3.44 4.33 0.00
CA ARG A 199 4.29 3.28 -0.60
C ARG A 199 5.29 3.88 -1.57
N GLY A 200 4.82 4.80 -2.42
CA GLY A 200 5.49 5.24 -3.62
C GLY A 200 5.15 4.37 -4.83
N SER A 201 5.28 4.97 -6.01
CA SER A 201 4.94 4.36 -7.30
C SER A 201 5.84 4.90 -8.40
N SER A 202 6.06 4.10 -9.44
CA SER A 202 6.67 4.61 -10.68
C SER A 202 5.65 5.37 -11.53
N ASP A 203 4.37 5.38 -11.14
CA ASP A 203 3.32 6.19 -11.74
C ASP A 203 3.18 7.53 -10.97
N PRO A 204 3.51 8.67 -11.60
CA PRO A 204 3.41 9.99 -10.96
C PRO A 204 2.00 10.35 -10.48
N ASP A 205 0.94 9.83 -11.13
CA ASP A 205 -0.44 10.13 -10.73
C ASP A 205 -0.70 9.60 -9.31
N ALA A 206 -0.28 8.36 -9.03
CA ALA A 206 -0.45 7.74 -7.72
C ALA A 206 0.33 8.49 -6.63
N ASN A 207 1.52 9.01 -6.96
CA ASN A 207 2.30 9.82 -6.03
C ASN A 207 1.62 11.18 -5.78
N SER A 208 1.02 11.77 -6.81
CA SER A 208 0.26 13.03 -6.68
C SER A 208 -0.98 12.87 -5.80
N ASP A 209 -1.63 11.70 -5.83
CA ASP A 209 -2.79 11.42 -4.97
C ASP A 209 -2.39 11.35 -3.48
N VAL A 210 -1.20 10.86 -3.14
CA VAL A 210 -0.69 10.94 -1.75
C VAL A 210 -0.54 12.40 -1.33
N CYS A 211 0.03 13.25 -2.19
CA CYS A 211 0.17 14.68 -1.93
C CYS A 211 -1.19 15.37 -1.77
N LYS A 212 -2.17 15.02 -2.63
CA LYS A 212 -3.53 15.54 -2.57
C LYS A 212 -4.23 15.12 -1.28
N LEU A 213 -4.11 13.85 -0.88
CA LEU A 213 -4.64 13.33 0.38
C LEU A 213 -4.06 14.12 1.57
N ALA A 214 -2.73 14.22 1.63
CA ALA A 214 -2.02 14.92 2.69
C ALA A 214 -2.46 16.38 2.78
N ARG A 215 -2.59 17.05 1.62
CA ARG A 215 -3.08 18.42 1.55
C ARG A 215 -4.49 18.54 2.10
N ILE A 216 -5.43 17.71 1.65
CA ILE A 216 -6.82 17.73 2.13
C ILE A 216 -6.91 17.47 3.64
N LEU A 217 -6.11 16.56 4.18
CA LEU A 217 -6.07 16.29 5.62
C LEU A 217 -5.55 17.48 6.44
N TRP A 218 -4.67 18.29 5.86
CA TRP A 218 -4.09 19.44 6.53
C TRP A 218 -4.99 20.69 6.51
N GLU A 219 -5.73 20.91 5.43
CA GLU A 219 -6.61 22.10 5.30
C GLU A 219 -7.57 22.23 6.48
N GLY A 220 -7.48 23.35 7.21
CA GLY A 220 -8.34 23.63 8.36
C GLY A 220 -8.14 22.71 9.58
N SER A 221 -7.08 21.91 9.60
CA SER A 221 -6.82 20.94 10.68
C SER A 221 -6.18 21.54 11.93
N GLY A 222 -5.55 22.71 11.81
CA GLY A 222 -4.78 23.37 12.86
C GLY A 222 -3.39 22.80 13.10
N TYR A 223 -2.97 21.77 12.35
CA TYR A 223 -1.59 21.23 12.45
C TYR A 223 -0.57 22.23 11.90
N LYS A 224 0.62 22.30 12.51
CA LYS A 224 1.71 23.21 12.10
C LYS A 224 2.02 23.10 10.61
N ASN A 225 2.19 21.86 10.14
CA ASN A 225 2.38 21.55 8.72
C ASN A 225 2.05 20.08 8.43
N VAL A 226 1.98 19.73 7.14
CA VAL A 226 2.02 18.35 6.64
C VAL A 226 3.20 18.17 5.70
N GLU A 227 3.97 17.09 5.90
CA GLU A 227 5.02 16.63 5.00
C GLU A 227 4.63 15.28 4.38
N VAL A 228 5.11 15.05 3.16
CA VAL A 228 4.85 13.82 2.41
C VAL A 228 6.17 13.15 2.09
N CYS A 229 6.24 11.85 2.36
CA CYS A 229 7.38 11.01 2.01
C CYS A 229 6.91 9.60 1.64
N PHE A 230 7.85 8.77 1.22
CA PHE A 230 7.58 7.44 0.71
C PHE A 230 8.54 6.42 1.30
N ILE A 231 8.06 5.20 1.52
CA ILE A 231 8.92 4.12 2.01
C ILE A 231 9.64 3.36 0.87
N GLY A 232 9.09 3.45 -0.35
CA GLY A 232 9.44 2.68 -1.54
C GLY A 232 9.41 3.53 -2.82
N ILE A 233 10.05 3.04 -3.88
CA ILE A 233 9.93 3.45 -5.30
C ILE A 233 10.22 4.92 -5.66
N THR A 234 9.54 5.89 -5.06
CA THR A 234 9.71 7.33 -5.32
C THR A 234 10.36 8.03 -4.13
N HIS A 235 10.73 9.29 -4.34
CA HIS A 235 11.37 10.16 -3.36
C HIS A 235 10.47 11.36 -3.00
N PRO A 236 10.66 12.01 -1.85
CA PRO A 236 11.67 11.73 -0.81
C PRO A 236 11.37 10.48 0.03
N ARG A 237 12.42 9.78 0.50
CA ARG A 237 12.27 8.63 1.40
C ARG A 237 11.93 9.04 2.84
N LEU A 238 11.49 8.10 3.67
CA LEU A 238 10.99 8.37 5.02
C LEU A 238 12.00 9.14 5.91
N GLU A 239 13.28 8.79 5.86
CA GLU A 239 14.35 9.45 6.59
C GLU A 239 14.47 10.94 6.20
N GLU A 240 14.39 11.21 4.90
CA GLU A 240 14.37 12.56 4.35
C GLU A 240 13.07 13.29 4.71
N GLY A 241 11.95 12.58 4.81
CA GLY A 241 10.68 13.08 5.31
C GLY A 241 10.79 13.60 6.75
N PHE A 242 11.44 12.85 7.65
CA PHE A 242 11.74 13.31 9.00
C PHE A 242 12.62 14.55 8.99
N ARG A 243 13.72 14.53 8.21
CA ARG A 243 14.62 15.69 8.09
C ARG A 243 13.86 16.95 7.65
N ARG A 244 12.96 16.83 6.68
CA ARG A 244 12.11 17.92 6.20
C ARG A 244 11.12 18.40 7.26
N ALA A 245 10.47 17.49 7.97
CA ALA A 245 9.53 17.82 9.05
C ALA A 245 10.20 18.63 10.17
N MET A 246 11.50 18.42 10.42
CA MET A 246 12.24 19.17 11.44
C MET A 246 12.44 20.65 11.12
N PHE A 247 12.39 21.08 9.86
CA PHE A 247 12.53 22.51 9.51
C PHE A 247 11.44 23.40 10.09
N TYR A 248 10.29 22.83 10.46
CA TYR A 248 9.20 23.57 11.09
C TYR A 248 9.38 23.72 12.61
N ALA A 249 10.49 23.25 13.18
CA ALA A 249 10.73 23.17 14.63
C ALA A 249 9.48 22.62 15.37
N PRO A 250 9.00 21.41 15.02
CA PRO A 250 7.86 20.80 15.70
C PRO A 250 8.24 20.40 17.12
N LYS A 251 7.26 20.43 18.04
CA LYS A 251 7.36 19.73 19.32
C LYS A 251 6.86 18.30 19.21
N ARG A 252 6.04 18.01 18.19
CA ARG A 252 5.53 16.66 17.89
C ARG A 252 5.51 16.36 16.39
N ILE A 253 5.87 15.13 16.02
CA ILE A 253 5.65 14.58 14.67
C ILE A 253 4.72 13.37 14.78
N ILE A 254 3.66 13.36 13.98
CA ILE A 254 2.76 12.21 13.82
C ILE A 254 3.05 11.54 12.48
N VAL A 255 3.58 10.32 12.51
CA VAL A 255 3.81 9.50 11.32
C VAL A 255 2.52 8.78 10.97
N LEU A 256 2.01 9.02 9.75
CA LEU A 256 0.76 8.48 9.24
C LEU A 256 1.04 7.58 8.03
N PRO A 257 1.11 6.24 8.20
CA PRO A 257 1.27 5.31 7.09
C PRO A 257 -0.05 5.14 6.33
N HIS A 258 -0.11 5.59 5.07
CA HIS A 258 -1.30 5.43 4.24
C HIS A 258 -1.29 4.09 3.48
N PHE A 259 -1.60 3.01 4.20
CA PHE A 259 -1.62 1.63 3.70
C PHE A 259 -2.90 0.91 4.14
N LEU A 260 -3.38 -0.04 3.34
CA LEU A 260 -4.57 -0.83 3.68
C LEU A 260 -4.29 -1.87 4.75
N PHE A 261 -3.20 -2.62 4.63
CA PHE A 261 -2.94 -3.78 5.48
C PHE A 261 -1.49 -3.79 5.95
N THR A 262 -1.25 -4.53 7.04
CA THR A 262 0.09 -4.75 7.59
C THR A 262 0.99 -5.48 6.58
N GLY A 263 2.28 -5.52 6.89
CA GLY A 263 3.27 -6.26 6.11
C GLY A 263 4.67 -5.67 6.23
N ALA A 264 5.59 -6.16 5.39
CA ALA A 264 7.01 -5.80 5.46
C ALA A 264 7.27 -4.28 5.40
N LEU A 265 6.53 -3.54 4.57
CA LEU A 265 6.71 -2.08 4.46
C LEU A 265 6.20 -1.33 5.69
N ILE A 266 5.08 -1.73 6.28
CA ILE A 266 4.57 -1.15 7.53
C ILE A 266 5.54 -1.43 8.67
N LYS A 267 6.04 -2.67 8.78
CA LYS A 267 7.08 -3.04 9.75
C LYS A 267 8.33 -2.18 9.58
N LYS A 268 8.77 -1.93 8.35
CA LYS A 268 9.90 -1.03 8.04
C LYS A 268 9.63 0.41 8.50
N ILE A 269 8.44 0.95 8.24
CA ILE A 269 8.05 2.30 8.70
C ILE A 269 8.09 2.39 10.23
N ALA A 270 7.55 1.38 10.92
CA ALA A 270 7.58 1.31 12.37
C ALA A 270 9.01 1.27 12.92
N THR A 271 9.89 0.45 12.32
CA THR A 271 11.31 0.39 12.70
C THR A 271 12.02 1.73 12.54
N ILE A 272 11.88 2.40 11.38
CA ILE A 272 12.50 3.71 11.15
C ILE A 272 11.93 4.77 12.11
N THR A 273 10.61 4.74 12.34
CA THR A 273 9.96 5.66 13.29
C THR A 273 10.51 5.50 14.70
N GLN A 274 10.74 4.25 15.15
CA GLN A 274 11.32 3.96 16.45
C GLN A 274 12.79 4.41 16.53
N GLN A 275 13.59 4.18 15.48
CA GLN A 275 14.97 4.65 15.41
C GLN A 275 15.06 6.18 15.51
N MET A 276 14.19 6.90 14.79
CA MET A 276 14.13 8.37 14.87
C MET A 276 13.74 8.84 16.27
N ARG A 277 12.78 8.17 16.91
CA ARG A 277 12.40 8.46 18.31
C ARG A 277 13.60 8.35 19.25
N GLU A 278 14.39 7.29 19.15
CA GLU A 278 15.59 7.09 19.98
C GLU A 278 16.70 8.11 19.69
N GLN A 279 16.91 8.46 18.42
CA GLN A 279 17.92 9.44 18.01
C GLN A 279 17.62 10.85 18.57
N TYR A 280 16.37 11.31 18.50
CA TYR A 280 15.99 12.63 18.99
C TYR A 280 15.78 12.69 20.51
N ILE A 281 15.56 11.56 21.19
CA ILE A 281 15.59 11.49 22.65
C ILE A 281 17.03 11.55 23.19
N SER A 282 17.99 10.95 22.49
CA SER A 282 19.38 10.81 22.97
C SER A 282 20.29 12.02 22.72
N THR A 283 19.86 12.98 21.91
CA THR A 283 20.68 14.13 21.47
C THR A 283 20.47 15.41 22.29
N ASP A 284 19.55 15.42 23.27
CA ASP A 284 19.29 16.62 24.08
C ASP A 284 20.32 16.81 25.20
N ASN A 285 21.10 17.87 25.04
CA ASN A 285 21.72 18.64 26.12
C ASN A 285 20.60 19.07 27.11
N PRO A 286 20.64 18.72 28.41
CA PRO A 286 19.54 18.94 29.36
C PRO A 286 19.12 20.40 29.61
N SER A 287 19.78 21.37 28.98
CA SER A 287 19.63 22.81 29.20
C SER A 287 18.72 23.55 28.22
N GLU A 288 18.27 22.94 27.11
CA GLU A 288 17.28 23.52 26.19
C GLU A 288 16.07 22.59 26.03
N GLY A 289 15.12 22.71 26.95
CA GLY A 289 14.00 21.79 27.12
C GLY A 289 12.92 21.84 26.04
N SER A 290 13.12 21.16 24.91
CA SER A 290 11.98 20.66 24.12
C SER A 290 12.28 19.33 23.44
N LEU A 291 12.20 18.25 24.24
CA LEU A 291 12.16 16.88 23.72
C LEU A 291 11.09 16.77 22.64
N LEU A 292 11.48 16.40 21.42
CA LEU A 292 10.57 16.10 20.32
C LEU A 292 9.77 14.83 20.63
N GLU A 293 8.44 14.90 20.50
CA GLU A 293 7.58 13.72 20.56
C GLU A 293 7.35 13.13 19.16
N ILE A 294 7.59 11.83 18.97
CA ILE A 294 7.28 11.15 17.70
C ILE A 294 6.24 10.07 17.97
N THR A 295 5.07 10.17 17.34
CA THR A 295 3.98 9.18 17.42
C THR A 295 3.80 8.53 16.06
N GLY A 296 3.81 7.19 15.99
CA GLY A 296 3.45 6.46 14.78
C GLY A 296 2.01 5.96 14.88
N LEU A 297 1.23 6.14 13.82
CA LEU A 297 -0.07 5.50 13.65
C LEU A 297 0.07 4.15 12.96
N ASP A 298 -0.88 3.25 13.21
CA ASP A 298 -1.01 2.00 12.47
C ASP A 298 -1.58 2.25 11.06
N GLU A 299 -1.44 1.25 10.19
CA GLU A 299 -2.12 1.21 8.90
C GLU A 299 -3.65 1.23 9.03
N ILE A 300 -4.37 1.39 7.91
CA ILE A 300 -5.83 1.47 7.92
C ILE A 300 -6.47 0.19 8.48
N GLY A 301 -5.99 -0.99 8.08
CA GLY A 301 -6.53 -2.27 8.51
C GLY A 301 -8.00 -2.45 8.11
N ILE A 302 -8.72 -3.21 8.93
CA ILE A 302 -10.16 -3.48 8.72
C ILE A 302 -10.97 -2.36 9.38
N ASP A 303 -11.48 -1.43 8.57
CA ASP A 303 -12.33 -0.33 9.03
C ASP A 303 -13.71 -0.36 8.33
N PRO A 304 -14.82 -0.22 9.07
CA PRO A 304 -16.17 -0.09 8.52
C PRO A 304 -16.32 0.87 7.33
N LYS A 305 -15.60 2.00 7.36
CA LYS A 305 -15.65 3.00 6.28
C LYS A 305 -15.09 2.45 4.96
N LEU A 306 -14.14 1.50 5.01
CA LEU A 306 -13.64 0.85 3.81
C LEU A 306 -14.71 -0.05 3.17
N PHE A 307 -15.57 -0.71 3.96
CA PHE A 307 -16.66 -1.52 3.40
C PHE A 307 -17.65 -0.67 2.59
N THR A 308 -17.96 0.55 3.07
CA THR A 308 -18.76 1.51 2.30
C THR A 308 -18.05 1.92 1.01
N MET A 309 -16.75 2.20 1.06
CA MET A 309 -15.99 2.54 -0.15
C MET A 309 -15.93 1.38 -1.16
N VAL A 310 -15.74 0.15 -0.69
CA VAL A 310 -15.79 -1.07 -1.50
C VAL A 310 -17.17 -1.22 -2.15
N ARG A 311 -18.24 -1.02 -1.37
CA ARG A 311 -19.62 -1.06 -1.87
C ARG A 311 -19.85 -0.01 -2.97
N ASP A 312 -19.40 1.22 -2.76
CA ASP A 312 -19.56 2.29 -3.76
C ASP A 312 -18.84 1.93 -5.06
N ARG A 313 -17.61 1.40 -4.98
CA ARG A 313 -16.82 0.99 -6.16
C ARG A 313 -17.45 -0.18 -6.90
N GLU A 314 -18.04 -1.10 -6.17
CA GLU A 314 -18.76 -2.22 -6.74
C GLU A 314 -20.04 -1.79 -7.47
N ILE A 315 -20.82 -0.89 -6.89
CA ILE A 315 -22.01 -0.32 -7.53
C ILE A 315 -21.61 0.45 -8.79
N GLU A 316 -20.58 1.28 -8.72
CA GLU A 316 -20.03 2.00 -9.89
C GLU A 316 -19.65 1.04 -11.02
N ALA A 317 -19.00 -0.09 -10.70
CA ALA A 317 -18.63 -1.12 -11.67
C ALA A 317 -19.85 -1.79 -12.29
N GLN A 318 -20.84 -2.17 -11.48
CA GLN A 318 -22.07 -2.81 -11.96
C GLN A 318 -22.89 -1.91 -12.88
N GLN A 319 -22.90 -0.61 -12.61
CA GLN A 319 -23.68 0.38 -13.37
C GLN A 319 -22.91 0.96 -14.57
N GLY A 320 -21.66 0.56 -14.82
CA GLY A 320 -20.84 1.13 -15.89
C GLY A 320 -20.47 2.60 -15.67
N GLN A 321 -20.42 3.05 -14.41
CA GLN A 321 -20.15 4.44 -14.02
C GLN A 321 -18.70 4.67 -13.59
N VAL A 322 -17.81 3.71 -13.85
CA VAL A 322 -16.41 3.79 -13.43
C VAL A 322 -15.68 4.92 -14.16
N GLN A 323 -15.17 5.87 -13.38
CA GLN A 323 -14.37 6.99 -13.88
C GLN A 323 -12.90 6.81 -13.49
N MET A 324 -12.02 6.74 -14.49
CA MET A 324 -10.57 6.66 -14.31
C MET A 324 -9.90 7.96 -14.79
N ASN A 325 -8.84 8.40 -14.10
CA ASN A 325 -8.06 9.59 -14.45
C ASN A 325 -7.15 9.32 -15.66
N CYS A 326 -7.75 9.10 -16.83
CA CYS A 326 -7.02 8.69 -18.02
C CYS A 326 -6.43 9.85 -18.84
N GLN A 327 -6.58 11.11 -18.42
CA GLN A 327 -6.10 12.26 -19.19
C GLN A 327 -4.56 12.37 -19.20
N MET A 328 -3.92 12.14 -18.05
CA MET A 328 -2.45 12.19 -17.89
C MET A 328 -1.82 10.79 -17.76
N CYS A 329 -2.63 9.75 -17.95
CA CYS A 329 -2.20 8.37 -17.77
C CYS A 329 -1.12 8.00 -18.79
N LYS A 330 0.12 7.81 -18.33
CA LYS A 330 1.25 7.43 -19.19
C LYS A 330 1.04 6.13 -19.97
N PHE A 331 0.29 5.17 -19.40
CA PHE A 331 -0.07 3.92 -20.08
C PHE A 331 -0.98 4.18 -21.29
N ARG A 332 -1.96 5.08 -21.15
CA ARG A 332 -2.81 5.50 -22.27
C ARG A 332 -2.01 6.25 -23.33
N MET A 333 -1.15 7.18 -22.91
CA MET A 333 -0.31 7.93 -23.84
C MET A 333 0.60 7.01 -24.65
N ALA A 334 1.19 5.99 -24.00
CA ALA A 334 2.00 4.98 -24.68
C ALA A 334 1.16 4.15 -25.66
N ALA A 335 -0.04 3.68 -25.25
CA ALA A 335 -0.92 2.93 -26.14
C ALA A 335 -1.30 3.75 -27.40
N ILE A 336 -1.67 5.02 -27.24
CA ILE A 336 -1.98 5.91 -28.37
C ILE A 336 -0.73 6.17 -29.23
N GLY A 337 0.43 6.40 -28.61
CA GLY A 337 1.69 6.67 -29.30
C GLY A 337 2.25 5.48 -30.07
N SER A 338 2.02 4.26 -29.60
CA SER A 338 2.34 3.01 -30.32
C SER A 338 1.35 2.73 -31.46
N SER A 339 0.13 3.25 -31.39
CA SER A 339 -0.89 3.17 -32.44
C SER A 339 -0.74 4.22 -33.56
N GLY A 340 0.49 4.58 -33.91
CA GLY A 340 0.82 5.44 -35.06
C GLY A 340 0.29 4.95 -36.42
N ASN A 341 -0.33 3.77 -36.48
CA ASN A 341 -1.27 3.35 -37.52
C ASN A 341 -2.62 3.01 -36.86
N GLY A 342 -3.65 3.78 -37.22
CA GLY A 342 -4.84 3.99 -36.41
C GLY A 342 -5.78 2.80 -36.20
N HIS A 343 -6.47 2.83 -35.07
CA HIS A 343 -7.87 2.47 -34.90
C HIS A 343 -8.38 3.17 -33.64
N SER A 344 -9.00 4.34 -33.81
CA SER A 344 -9.74 5.04 -32.76
C SER A 344 -11.06 4.31 -32.52
N HIS A 345 -11.18 3.58 -31.41
CA HIS A 345 -12.48 3.15 -30.90
C HIS A 345 -13.09 4.31 -30.10
N ASP A 346 -13.69 5.26 -30.83
CA ASP A 346 -14.63 6.21 -30.24
C ASP A 346 -15.93 5.45 -29.93
N HIS A 347 -16.13 5.10 -28.66
CA HIS A 347 -17.42 4.63 -28.18
C HIS A 347 -18.36 5.82 -27.98
N HIS A 348 -18.97 6.28 -29.06
CA HIS A 348 -20.20 7.04 -29.00
C HIS A 348 -21.40 6.12 -29.22
N SER A 349 -22.37 6.25 -28.32
CA SER A 349 -23.57 5.46 -28.24
C SER A 349 -24.64 5.85 -29.28
N HIS A 350 -25.47 4.84 -29.59
CA HIS A 350 -26.81 4.87 -30.19
C HIS A 350 -26.94 4.95 -31.72
N ASN A 351 -27.44 3.86 -32.33
CA ASN A 351 -28.86 3.63 -32.66
C ASN A 351 -29.04 2.88 -34.00
N HIS A 352 -30.03 1.99 -34.01
CA HIS A 352 -30.44 1.03 -35.04
C HIS A 352 -30.62 1.60 -36.47
N ASN A 353 -30.25 0.83 -37.51
CA ASN A 353 -31.20 0.07 -38.35
C ASN A 353 -30.57 -0.52 -39.63
N HIS A 354 -30.88 -1.81 -39.83
CA HIS A 354 -31.23 -2.50 -41.07
C HIS A 354 -30.27 -2.74 -42.26
N HIS A 355 -30.39 -3.99 -42.73
CA HIS A 355 -30.34 -4.55 -44.08
C HIS A 355 -29.07 -5.31 -44.50
N ASP A 356 -29.26 -6.64 -44.55
CA ASP A 356 -28.62 -7.57 -45.48
C ASP A 356 -28.48 -6.99 -46.88
N HIS A 357 -27.29 -7.14 -47.48
CA HIS A 357 -27.14 -7.63 -48.85
C HIS A 357 -25.75 -8.25 -49.01
N GLY A 358 -25.71 -9.52 -49.40
CA GLY A 358 -24.48 -10.20 -49.77
C GLY A 358 -23.97 -9.75 -51.13
N HIS A 359 -22.64 -9.75 -51.28
CA HIS A 359 -21.99 -9.99 -52.56
C HIS A 359 -20.68 -10.75 -52.35
N SER A 360 -20.63 -11.89 -53.01
CA SER A 360 -19.45 -12.69 -53.34
C SER A 360 -18.56 -11.96 -54.34
N HIS A 361 -17.24 -12.06 -54.17
CA HIS A 361 -16.29 -12.11 -55.30
C HIS A 361 -15.02 -12.88 -54.89
N ASP A 362 -14.77 -13.96 -55.62
CA ASP A 362 -13.47 -14.62 -55.75
C ASP A 362 -12.50 -13.76 -56.56
N HIS A 363 -11.21 -13.77 -56.21
CA HIS A 363 -10.07 -13.94 -57.15
C HIS A 363 -8.76 -14.25 -56.37
N HIS A 364 -8.19 -15.43 -56.65
CA HIS A 364 -6.80 -15.86 -56.41
C HIS A 364 -5.85 -15.29 -57.51
N PRO A 365 -4.52 -15.57 -57.51
CA PRO A 365 -3.54 -15.81 -56.43
C PRO A 365 -2.23 -15.02 -56.61
N GLY A 366 -1.39 -15.02 -55.57
CA GLY A 366 0.07 -14.94 -55.72
C GLY A 366 0.70 -13.65 -55.19
N HIS A 367 1.45 -13.76 -54.10
CA HIS A 367 2.82 -13.27 -54.02
C HIS A 367 3.51 -13.95 -52.82
N SER A 368 4.45 -14.81 -53.16
CA SER A 368 5.44 -15.39 -52.25
C SER A 368 6.50 -14.35 -51.91
N HIS A 369 6.62 -13.99 -50.63
CA HIS A 369 7.82 -13.36 -50.10
C HIS A 369 8.35 -14.21 -48.95
N HIS A 370 9.40 -14.97 -49.27
CA HIS A 370 10.43 -15.33 -48.30
C HIS A 370 11.11 -14.03 -47.85
N HIS A 371 11.33 -13.86 -46.55
CA HIS A 371 12.62 -13.41 -46.00
C HIS A 371 12.63 -13.59 -44.48
N HIS A 372 13.53 -14.49 -44.05
CA HIS A 372 14.40 -14.43 -42.89
C HIS A 372 13.87 -13.89 -41.56
N ASP A 373 13.63 -14.86 -40.68
CA ASP A 373 13.91 -14.86 -39.25
C ASP A 373 15.22 -14.13 -38.90
N PRO A 374 15.17 -13.15 -37.99
CA PRO A 374 16.19 -13.00 -36.97
C PRO A 374 15.55 -13.33 -35.62
N GLN A 375 16.00 -14.43 -35.02
CA GLN A 375 15.89 -14.70 -33.60
C GLN A 375 16.56 -13.56 -32.83
N ALA A 376 15.81 -12.49 -32.58
CA ALA A 376 16.06 -11.58 -31.49
C ALA A 376 15.27 -12.13 -30.31
N GLY A 377 15.93 -12.97 -29.51
CA GLY A 377 15.44 -13.34 -28.20
C GLY A 377 15.29 -12.08 -27.36
N HIS A 378 14.10 -11.49 -27.37
CA HIS A 378 13.70 -10.49 -26.39
C HIS A 378 13.52 -11.23 -25.08
N SER A 379 14.56 -11.19 -24.25
CA SER A 379 14.49 -11.63 -22.87
C SER A 379 13.39 -10.80 -22.18
N HIS A 380 12.26 -11.44 -21.92
CA HIS A 380 11.30 -10.95 -20.96
C HIS A 380 12.01 -10.86 -19.61
N ASN A 381 12.42 -9.66 -19.21
CA ASN A 381 12.69 -9.38 -17.80
C ASN A 381 11.35 -9.04 -17.11
N ALA A 382 10.36 -9.91 -17.30
CA ALA A 382 9.36 -10.13 -16.28
C ALA A 382 10.11 -10.92 -15.21
N GLY A 383 10.68 -10.21 -14.24
CA GLY A 383 11.39 -10.82 -13.12
C GLY A 383 10.47 -11.74 -12.36
N HIS A 384 10.38 -12.99 -12.82
CA HIS A 384 10.00 -14.14 -12.02
C HIS A 384 11.11 -14.31 -10.99
N ASP A 385 10.98 -13.57 -9.90
CA ASP A 385 11.97 -13.55 -8.84
C ASP A 385 11.83 -14.83 -8.00
N HIS A 386 12.59 -15.84 -8.42
CA HIS A 386 12.93 -17.02 -7.63
C HIS A 386 13.79 -16.59 -6.44
N GLY A 387 13.17 -16.30 -5.31
CA GLY A 387 13.82 -16.37 -3.99
C GLY A 387 14.99 -15.41 -3.73
N ILE A 388 15.19 -14.36 -4.53
CA ILE A 388 16.16 -13.30 -4.23
C ILE A 388 15.45 -12.21 -3.40
N ALA A 389 16.16 -11.63 -2.44
CA ALA A 389 15.66 -10.45 -1.74
C ALA A 389 15.39 -9.35 -2.77
N TRP A 390 14.16 -8.82 -2.79
CA TRP A 390 13.77 -7.74 -3.70
C TRP A 390 14.78 -6.60 -3.59
N GLN A 391 15.49 -6.31 -4.68
CA GLN A 391 16.46 -5.22 -4.73
C GLN A 391 15.72 -3.93 -5.16
N ASP A 392 15.79 -2.87 -4.33
CA ASP A 392 15.16 -1.59 -4.65
C ASP A 392 15.93 -0.92 -5.79
N ILE A 393 15.53 -1.19 -7.03
CA ILE A 393 16.10 -0.56 -8.23
C ILE A 393 15.90 0.96 -8.28
N TYR A 394 15.13 1.52 -7.34
CA TYR A 394 14.86 2.95 -7.17
C TYR A 394 15.51 3.54 -5.92
N GLN A 395 16.46 2.83 -5.32
CA GLN A 395 17.18 3.27 -4.13
C GLN A 395 17.75 4.68 -4.32
N GLU A 396 18.44 4.91 -5.44
CA GLU A 396 18.99 6.22 -5.80
C GLU A 396 17.94 7.12 -6.48
N PRO A 397 17.85 8.42 -6.13
CA PRO A 397 16.89 9.35 -6.75
C PRO A 397 16.96 9.40 -8.28
N GLU A 398 18.16 9.42 -8.84
CA GLU A 398 18.38 9.49 -10.29
C GLU A 398 17.76 8.28 -11.00
N ALA A 399 17.94 7.08 -10.45
CA ALA A 399 17.38 5.85 -11.00
C ALA A 399 15.84 5.86 -11.05
N TYR A 400 15.19 6.55 -10.11
CA TYR A 400 13.75 6.81 -10.16
C TYR A 400 13.39 7.83 -11.23
N HIS A 401 14.08 8.97 -11.28
CA HIS A 401 13.77 10.04 -12.22
C HIS A 401 13.87 9.59 -13.68
N ASP A 402 14.85 8.74 -14.00
CA ASP A 402 15.01 8.17 -15.34
C ASP A 402 13.83 7.28 -15.77
N ARG A 403 13.12 6.68 -14.80
CA ARG A 403 12.10 5.65 -15.03
C ARG A 403 10.66 6.12 -14.80
N ALA A 404 10.43 7.22 -14.10
CA ALA A 404 9.09 7.66 -13.67
C ALA A 404 8.08 7.83 -14.83
N TRP A 405 8.55 8.17 -16.03
CA TRP A 405 7.70 8.33 -17.22
C TRP A 405 7.74 7.16 -18.20
N GLN A 406 8.55 6.13 -17.92
CA GLN A 406 8.63 4.95 -18.76
C GLN A 406 7.42 4.04 -18.50
N VAL A 407 6.88 3.47 -19.58
CA VAL A 407 5.92 2.39 -19.51
C VAL A 407 6.69 1.06 -19.65
N PRO A 408 6.44 0.08 -18.76
CA PRO A 408 7.14 -1.21 -18.76
C PRO A 408 6.96 -2.05 -20.03
#